data_AF-A0A820V854-F1
#
_entry.id   AF-A0A820V854-F1
#
_cell.length_a   1.000
_cell.length_b   1.000
_cell.length_c   1.000
_cell.angle_alpha   90.00
_cell.angle_beta   90.00
_cell.angle_gamma   90.00
#
_symmetry.space_group_name_H-M   'P 1'
#
loop_
_entity.id
_entity.type
_entity.pdbx_description
1 polymer ?
#
loop_
_entity_poly.entity_id
_entity_poly.type
_entity_poly.pdbx_seq_one_letter_code
_entity_poly.pdbx_strand_id
1 'polypeptide(L)'
;FSRIVVSKAQRASIRAELESQFPTVLSYIQFIISTYNQADILGKMFSCLSKWLEFGISIVKVESLFDYLFNSLNNETIFDDASNCIIVLFTSPDALKYPSIFSHLLPYVLQLELILDQSLMIGDKEKAEWITKLITQFGENLAQLIIQMAITPNQQSQTLAHRFCCLVMKCTDMKGQYPVEETCSELTFSFWYALQEEVTSIDDDDKRIILLELFRPYFERLIEVLISKGQLPDNESIFTSEDKETFRCYRVDITDTMMCMHNVLSNRAIEVLANHLLLAVEQNQSWQRQESIIQLVGAGSEYVPLDENQILPRIFSLLPKLNFCNSSIINATLMVLGQYSSWLGHHQETLQNCVHLCINALSNPELIQSASIALKELTMENRMYMSKYLNDIFPIIKNVLENVHVQPNDRIRCVAIIGYILSAYASKIVIDHLNILLAPEVNKLLAYLSETNVDQNTILRKQNICTTLSFISVLITTIGYCGDQSDVDDNDQQQKAAENISEIPEVV
;
A
#
# COMPACT_ATOMS: atom_id res chain seq x y z
N PHE A 1 35.22 24.53 14.14
CA PHE A 1 34.34 25.55 13.53
C PHE A 1 33.21 25.88 14.49
N SER A 2 33.30 27.02 15.18
CA SER A 2 32.21 27.56 16.00
C SER A 2 31.08 28.00 15.05
N ARG A 3 29.91 27.39 15.15
CA ARG A 3 28.72 27.84 14.42
C ARG A 3 28.37 29.23 14.94
N ILE A 4 28.65 30.26 14.14
CA ILE A 4 28.27 31.65 14.44
C ILE A 4 26.74 31.69 14.51
N VAL A 5 26.19 31.93 15.69
CA VAL A 5 24.75 32.06 15.88
C VAL A 5 24.35 33.47 15.43
N VAL A 6 24.09 33.62 14.14
CA VAL A 6 23.60 34.88 13.55
C VAL A 6 22.14 35.09 13.97
N SER A 7 21.78 36.29 14.43
CA SER A 7 20.41 36.65 14.82
C SER A 7 19.45 36.62 13.62
N LYS A 8 18.14 36.43 13.85
CA LYS A 8 17.12 36.39 12.77
C LYS A 8 17.16 37.65 11.88
N ALA A 9 17.30 38.83 12.48
CA ALA A 9 17.38 40.10 11.76
C ALA A 9 18.66 40.21 10.89
N GLN A 10 19.81 39.79 11.43
CA GLN A 10 21.05 39.75 10.65
C GLN A 10 20.98 38.73 9.52
N ARG A 11 20.36 37.56 9.72
CA ARG A 11 20.14 36.58 8.64
C ARG A 11 19.26 37.15 7.53
N ALA A 12 18.18 37.86 7.88
CA ALA A 12 17.32 38.51 6.90
C ALA A 12 18.07 39.59 6.11
N SER A 13 18.90 40.40 6.78
CA SER A 13 19.72 41.42 6.11
C SER A 13 20.77 40.81 5.18
N ILE A 14 21.47 39.76 5.61
CA ILE A 14 22.44 39.04 4.76
C ILE A 14 21.73 38.42 3.58
N ARG A 15 20.53 37.86 3.80
CA ARG A 15 19.73 37.27 2.73
C ARG A 15 19.33 38.29 1.67
N ALA A 16 18.82 39.44 2.08
CA ALA A 16 18.45 40.52 1.18
C ALA A 16 19.66 41.01 0.35
N GLU A 17 20.84 41.13 0.98
CA GLU A 17 22.06 41.51 0.26
C GLU A 17 22.50 40.44 -0.73
N LEU A 18 22.44 39.15 -0.38
CA LEU A 18 22.75 38.08 -1.32
C LEU A 18 21.77 38.04 -2.51
N GLU A 19 20.48 38.23 -2.26
CA GLU A 19 19.45 38.30 -3.31
C GLU A 19 19.63 39.51 -4.25
N SER A 20 20.19 40.61 -3.75
CA SER A 20 20.50 41.80 -4.55
C SER A 20 21.67 41.57 -5.51
N GLN A 21 22.63 40.71 -5.14
CA GLN A 21 23.80 40.37 -5.95
C GLN A 21 23.54 39.24 -6.97
N PHE A 22 22.43 38.53 -6.87
CA PHE A 22 22.09 37.43 -7.78
C PHE A 22 22.13 37.80 -9.29
N PRO A 23 21.69 38.99 -9.75
CA PRO A 23 21.81 39.37 -11.16
C PRO A 23 23.25 39.35 -11.70
N THR A 24 24.24 39.67 -10.86
CA THR A 24 25.67 39.59 -11.21
C THR A 24 26.12 38.14 -11.33
N VAL A 25 25.61 37.26 -10.47
CA VAL A 25 25.88 35.83 -10.55
C VAL A 25 25.24 35.24 -11.80
N LEU A 26 24.02 35.65 -12.12
CA LEU A 26 23.29 35.22 -13.32
C LEU A 26 24.02 35.62 -14.60
N SER A 27 24.54 36.86 -14.69
CA SER A 27 25.31 37.29 -15.87
C SER A 27 26.62 36.51 -16.01
N TYR A 28 27.26 36.14 -14.90
CA TYR A 28 28.42 35.27 -14.92
C TYR A 28 28.07 33.84 -15.36
N ILE A 29 26.93 33.30 -14.93
CA ILE A 29 26.42 32.01 -15.40
C ILE A 29 26.15 32.05 -16.91
N GLN A 30 25.50 33.10 -17.41
CA GLN A 30 25.24 33.29 -18.84
C GLN A 30 26.55 33.39 -19.64
N PHE A 31 27.56 34.08 -19.10
CA PHE A 31 28.89 34.14 -19.69
C PHE A 31 29.57 32.76 -19.72
N ILE A 32 29.42 31.96 -18.66
CA ILE A 32 29.96 30.59 -18.64
C ILE A 32 29.32 29.76 -19.75
N ILE A 33 27.98 29.80 -19.85
CA ILE A 33 27.20 29.07 -20.85
C ILE A 33 27.63 29.44 -22.28
N SER A 34 27.93 30.72 -22.55
CA SER A 34 28.35 31.16 -23.89
C SER A 34 29.80 30.83 -24.23
N THR A 35 30.66 30.62 -23.23
CA THR A 35 32.12 30.60 -23.41
C THR A 35 32.73 29.20 -23.23
N TYR A 36 32.17 28.39 -22.33
CA TYR A 36 32.75 27.10 -21.96
C TYR A 36 31.80 25.95 -22.34
N ASN A 37 32.38 24.88 -22.90
CA ASN A 37 31.68 23.63 -23.20
C ASN A 37 32.25 22.43 -22.42
N GLN A 38 33.09 22.68 -21.41
CA GLN A 38 33.68 21.64 -20.58
C GLN A 38 32.67 21.17 -19.54
N ALA A 39 32.40 19.87 -19.49
CA ALA A 39 31.42 19.27 -18.58
C ALA A 39 31.67 19.64 -17.11
N ASP A 40 32.92 19.63 -16.64
CA ASP A 40 33.26 19.98 -15.25
C ASP A 40 32.83 21.40 -14.87
N ILE A 41 32.99 22.37 -15.78
CA ILE A 41 32.62 23.77 -15.55
C ILE A 41 31.10 23.90 -15.56
N LEU A 42 30.43 23.27 -16.51
CA LEU A 42 28.97 23.30 -16.64
C LEU A 42 28.29 22.60 -15.46
N GLY A 43 28.81 21.47 -14.98
CA GLY A 43 28.33 20.79 -13.78
C GLY A 43 28.44 21.66 -12.53
N LYS A 44 29.57 22.36 -12.34
CA LYS A 44 29.72 23.34 -11.25
C LYS A 44 28.78 24.54 -11.39
N MET A 45 28.48 24.95 -12.61
CA MET A 45 27.49 26.00 -12.89
C MET A 45 26.08 25.55 -12.46
N PHE A 46 25.64 24.34 -12.83
CA PHE A 46 24.34 23.82 -12.40
C PHE A 46 24.27 23.64 -10.89
N SER A 47 25.32 23.08 -10.27
CA SER A 47 25.39 22.95 -8.81
C SER A 47 25.28 24.31 -8.10
N CYS A 48 25.93 25.36 -8.64
CA CYS A 48 25.80 26.73 -8.14
C CYS A 48 24.35 27.23 -8.27
N LEU A 49 23.74 27.06 -9.44
CA LEU A 49 22.35 27.46 -9.69
C LEU A 49 21.37 26.75 -8.74
N SER A 50 21.53 25.45 -8.54
CA SER A 50 20.73 24.67 -7.58
C SER A 50 20.82 25.24 -6.17
N LYS A 51 22.00 25.64 -5.70
CA LYS A 51 22.16 26.25 -4.37
C LYS A 51 21.52 27.63 -4.25
N TRP A 52 21.46 28.40 -5.33
CA TRP A 52 20.70 29.65 -5.36
C TRP A 52 19.18 29.41 -5.37
N LEU A 53 18.70 28.39 -6.09
CA LEU A 53 17.28 28.01 -6.08
C LEU A 53 16.84 27.48 -4.71
N GLU A 54 17.62 26.60 -4.07
CA GLU A 54 17.42 26.15 -2.68
C GLU A 54 17.46 27.33 -1.70
N PHE A 55 18.31 28.33 -1.98
CA PHE A 55 18.35 29.55 -1.19
C PHE A 55 17.04 30.32 -1.29
N GLY A 56 16.23 30.16 -2.34
CA GLY A 56 14.90 30.75 -2.50
C GLY A 56 14.92 32.07 -3.27
N ILE A 57 15.75 32.17 -4.30
CA ILE A 57 15.64 33.27 -5.27
C ILE A 57 14.33 33.15 -6.07
N SER A 58 13.80 34.29 -6.51
CA SER A 58 12.63 34.29 -7.40
C SER A 58 12.94 33.59 -8.72
N ILE A 59 12.10 32.62 -9.07
CA ILE A 59 12.21 31.78 -10.27
C ILE A 59 12.16 32.61 -11.56
N VAL A 60 11.46 33.75 -11.54
CA VAL A 60 11.39 34.72 -12.66
C VAL A 60 12.79 35.14 -13.13
N LYS A 61 13.75 35.27 -12.20
CA LYS A 61 15.13 35.69 -12.56
C LYS A 61 15.88 34.62 -13.34
N VAL A 62 15.48 33.35 -13.24
CA VAL A 62 16.15 32.20 -13.85
C VAL A 62 15.49 31.80 -15.18
N GLU A 63 14.37 32.40 -15.54
CA GLU A 63 13.57 32.04 -16.73
C GLU A 63 14.38 32.02 -18.03
N SER A 64 15.31 32.96 -18.20
CA SER A 64 16.21 33.01 -19.37
C SER A 64 17.12 31.78 -19.55
N LEU A 65 17.27 30.95 -18.51
CA LEU A 65 18.12 29.75 -18.54
C LEU A 65 17.35 28.47 -18.82
N PHE A 66 16.01 28.49 -18.85
CA PHE A 66 15.21 27.27 -18.97
C PHE A 66 15.48 26.52 -20.28
N ASP A 67 15.54 27.22 -21.41
CA ASP A 67 15.88 26.60 -22.70
C ASP A 67 17.21 25.85 -22.64
N TYR A 68 18.24 26.48 -22.06
CA TYR A 68 19.54 25.85 -21.94
C TYR A 68 19.51 24.67 -20.97
N LEU A 69 18.82 24.82 -19.84
CA LEU A 69 18.71 23.79 -18.80
C LEU A 69 18.05 22.51 -19.33
N PHE A 70 16.91 22.62 -20.02
CA PHE A 70 16.23 21.46 -20.60
C PHE A 70 16.98 20.89 -21.80
N ASN A 71 17.57 21.72 -22.66
CA ASN A 71 18.40 21.22 -23.77
C ASN A 71 19.63 20.45 -23.28
N SER A 72 20.14 20.79 -22.08
CA SER A 72 21.28 20.09 -21.47
C SER A 72 20.98 18.63 -21.13
N LEU A 73 19.72 18.23 -21.02
CA LEU A 73 19.33 16.84 -20.80
C LEU A 73 19.66 15.92 -22.00
N ASN A 74 19.94 16.49 -23.17
CA ASN A 74 20.42 15.72 -24.32
C ASN A 74 21.92 15.43 -24.26
N ASN A 75 22.66 16.05 -23.34
CA ASN A 75 24.10 15.86 -23.20
C ASN A 75 24.38 14.92 -22.01
N GLU A 76 24.84 13.70 -22.33
CA GLU A 76 25.12 12.64 -21.35
C GLU A 76 26.12 13.07 -20.27
N THR A 77 27.09 13.93 -20.59
CA THR A 77 28.14 14.32 -19.63
C THR A 77 27.69 15.27 -18.53
N ILE A 78 26.60 16.01 -18.74
CA ILE A 78 26.04 16.99 -17.79
C ILE A 78 24.61 16.63 -17.37
N PHE A 79 24.14 15.46 -17.77
CA PHE A 79 22.76 15.03 -17.60
C PHE A 79 22.34 15.00 -16.13
N ASP A 80 23.16 14.42 -15.26
CA ASP A 80 22.84 14.30 -13.83
C ASP A 80 22.81 15.67 -13.15
N ASP A 81 23.78 16.54 -13.45
CA ASP A 81 23.86 17.88 -12.88
C ASP A 81 22.67 18.75 -13.32
N ALA A 82 22.29 18.67 -14.61
CA ALA A 82 21.12 19.36 -15.15
C ALA A 82 19.82 18.81 -14.54
N SER A 83 19.66 17.49 -14.46
CA SER A 83 18.50 16.82 -13.87
C SER A 83 18.31 17.24 -12.41
N ASN A 84 19.38 17.20 -11.61
CA ASN A 84 19.33 17.66 -10.22
C ASN A 84 18.90 19.13 -10.11
N CYS A 85 19.41 20.00 -10.98
CA CYS A 85 19.04 21.41 -11.01
C CYS A 85 17.56 21.62 -11.36
N ILE A 86 17.01 20.84 -12.29
CA ILE A 86 15.58 20.88 -12.64
C ILE A 86 14.71 20.37 -11.49
N ILE A 87 15.10 19.31 -10.78
CA ILE A 87 14.37 18.85 -9.59
C ILE A 87 14.31 19.94 -8.53
N VAL A 88 15.43 20.63 -8.28
CA VAL A 88 15.48 21.76 -7.34
C VAL A 88 14.59 22.93 -7.81
N LEU A 89 14.49 23.16 -9.12
CA LEU A 89 13.58 24.15 -9.68
C LEU A 89 12.11 23.79 -9.39
N PHE A 90 11.73 22.52 -9.57
CA PHE A 90 10.35 22.04 -9.36
C PHE A 90 9.95 21.98 -7.88
N THR A 91 10.90 21.64 -7.00
CA THR A 91 10.69 21.55 -5.54
C THR A 91 10.80 22.91 -4.82
N SER A 92 11.04 23.99 -5.56
CA SER A 92 11.14 25.33 -4.97
C SER A 92 9.80 25.73 -4.32
N PRO A 93 9.79 26.21 -3.06
CA PRO A 93 8.56 26.60 -2.36
C PRO A 93 7.86 27.81 -3.01
N ASP A 94 8.56 28.54 -3.87
CA ASP A 94 8.01 29.64 -4.65
C ASP A 94 7.32 29.17 -5.94
N ALA A 95 7.38 27.88 -6.28
CA ALA A 95 6.88 27.37 -7.55
C ALA A 95 5.37 27.64 -7.74
N LEU A 96 4.58 27.40 -6.70
CA LEU A 96 3.14 27.67 -6.67
C LEU A 96 2.79 29.16 -6.74
N LYS A 97 3.73 30.07 -6.45
CA LYS A 97 3.51 31.53 -6.57
C LYS A 97 3.53 32.01 -8.02
N TYR A 98 4.13 31.25 -8.93
CA TYR A 98 4.31 31.63 -10.33
C TYR A 98 3.73 30.59 -11.29
N PRO A 99 2.43 30.26 -11.21
CA PRO A 99 1.81 29.20 -12.01
C PRO A 99 1.94 29.42 -13.52
N SER A 100 1.96 30.67 -13.98
CA SER A 100 2.16 31.01 -15.39
C SER A 100 3.50 30.52 -15.91
N ILE A 101 4.58 30.68 -15.14
CA ILE A 101 5.93 30.24 -15.54
C ILE A 101 5.96 28.72 -15.68
N PHE A 102 5.42 28.00 -14.70
CA PHE A 102 5.39 26.54 -14.74
C PHE A 102 4.47 26.00 -15.83
N SER A 103 3.40 26.72 -16.19
CA SER A 103 2.59 26.38 -17.36
C SER A 103 3.38 26.47 -18.67
N HIS A 104 4.35 27.39 -18.76
CA HIS A 104 5.28 27.50 -19.90
C HIS A 104 6.40 26.44 -19.85
N LEU A 105 6.70 25.87 -18.68
CA LEU A 105 7.64 24.76 -18.54
C LEU A 105 7.05 23.41 -18.91
N LEU A 106 5.72 23.24 -18.77
CA LEU A 106 5.05 21.97 -19.06
C LEU A 106 5.35 21.40 -20.47
N PRO A 107 5.39 22.19 -21.56
CA PRO A 107 5.85 21.70 -22.86
C PRO A 107 7.24 21.07 -22.87
N TYR A 108 8.20 21.59 -22.09
CA TYR A 108 9.54 20.99 -21.99
C TYR A 108 9.50 19.67 -21.22
N VAL A 109 8.69 19.59 -20.16
CA VAL A 109 8.46 18.34 -19.42
C VAL A 109 7.82 17.27 -20.32
N LEU A 110 6.87 17.66 -21.16
CA LEU A 110 6.26 16.74 -22.13
C LEU A 110 7.25 16.27 -23.21
N GLN A 111 8.29 17.06 -23.54
CA GLN A 111 9.34 16.62 -24.47
C GLN A 111 10.25 15.55 -23.87
N LEU A 112 10.29 15.41 -22.55
CA LEU A 112 11.04 14.35 -21.89
C LEU A 112 10.53 12.95 -22.25
N GLU A 113 9.28 12.84 -22.72
CA GLU A 113 8.72 11.60 -23.25
C GLU A 113 9.61 10.98 -24.34
N LEU A 114 10.18 11.80 -25.23
CA LEU A 114 11.06 11.32 -26.30
C LEU A 114 12.38 10.76 -25.74
N ILE A 115 12.93 11.41 -24.71
CA ILE A 115 14.18 10.97 -24.06
C ILE A 115 13.91 9.67 -23.31
N LEU A 116 12.77 9.57 -22.61
CA LEU A 116 12.33 8.35 -21.94
C LEU A 116 12.22 7.19 -22.94
N ASP A 117 11.52 7.38 -24.05
CA ASP A 117 11.36 6.33 -25.07
C ASP A 117 12.71 5.87 -25.64
N GLN A 118 13.63 6.81 -25.89
CA GLN A 118 14.99 6.48 -26.36
C GLN A 118 15.78 5.68 -25.32
N SER A 119 15.74 6.10 -24.05
CA SER A 119 16.39 5.40 -22.94
C SER A 119 15.86 3.97 -22.79
N LEU A 120 14.54 3.78 -22.86
CA LEU A 120 13.90 2.46 -22.78
C LEU A 120 14.29 1.56 -23.96
N MET A 121 14.37 2.11 -25.17
CA MET A 121 14.76 1.35 -26.37
C MET A 121 16.22 0.87 -26.33
N ILE A 122 17.11 1.65 -25.70
CA ILE A 122 18.53 1.30 -25.54
C ILE A 122 18.77 0.43 -24.28
N GLY A 123 17.80 0.40 -23.36
CA GLY A 123 17.90 -0.33 -22.09
C GLY A 123 18.66 0.43 -21.00
N ASP A 124 18.75 1.75 -21.10
CA ASP A 124 19.38 2.62 -20.11
C ASP A 124 18.39 2.93 -18.97
N LYS A 125 18.38 2.05 -17.96
CA LYS A 125 17.47 2.14 -16.81
C LYS A 125 17.73 3.36 -15.94
N GLU A 126 19.00 3.71 -15.73
CA GLU A 126 19.38 4.86 -14.89
C GLU A 126 18.84 6.17 -15.49
N LYS A 127 19.03 6.36 -16.80
CA LYS A 127 18.50 7.53 -17.48
C LYS A 127 16.96 7.53 -17.51
N ALA A 128 16.32 6.38 -17.74
CA ALA A 128 14.86 6.25 -17.68
C ALA A 128 14.30 6.61 -16.30
N GLU A 129 15.00 6.21 -15.23
CA GLU A 129 14.65 6.53 -13.84
C GLU A 129 14.77 8.03 -13.58
N TRP A 130 15.87 8.66 -14.00
CA TRP A 130 16.05 10.11 -13.88
C TRP A 130 14.97 10.90 -14.61
N ILE A 131 14.64 10.52 -15.85
CA ILE A 131 13.59 11.17 -16.62
C ILE A 131 12.22 10.98 -15.94
N THR A 132 11.92 9.77 -15.48
CA THR A 132 10.67 9.50 -14.75
C THR A 132 10.59 10.33 -13.48
N LYS A 133 11.69 10.44 -12.73
CA LYS A 133 11.79 11.29 -11.54
C LYS A 133 11.53 12.76 -11.85
N LEU A 134 12.06 13.30 -12.95
CA LEU A 134 11.78 14.67 -13.38
C LEU A 134 10.29 14.89 -13.67
N ILE A 135 9.67 13.95 -14.38
CA ILE A 135 8.24 14.00 -14.71
C ILE A 135 7.40 13.94 -13.44
N THR A 136 7.67 12.98 -12.54
CA THR A 136 6.93 12.87 -11.27
C THR A 136 7.14 14.09 -10.41
N GLN A 137 8.38 14.59 -10.22
CA GLN A 137 8.65 15.74 -9.36
C GLN A 137 7.96 17.02 -9.86
N PHE A 138 7.80 17.17 -11.18
CA PHE A 138 6.94 18.25 -11.70
C PHE A 138 5.49 18.05 -11.25
N GLY A 139 4.94 16.86 -11.45
CA GLY A 139 3.54 16.55 -11.14
C GLY A 139 3.21 16.64 -9.65
N GLU A 140 4.06 16.07 -8.79
CA GLU A 140 3.88 16.01 -7.34
C GLU A 140 3.85 17.42 -6.73
N ASN A 141 4.83 18.27 -7.07
CA ASN A 141 4.94 19.62 -6.50
C ASN A 141 3.98 20.63 -7.14
N LEU A 142 3.39 20.30 -8.30
CA LEU A 142 2.53 21.20 -9.09
C LEU A 142 1.19 20.56 -9.46
N ALA A 143 0.72 19.59 -8.68
CA ALA A 143 -0.56 18.91 -8.91
C ALA A 143 -1.72 19.92 -9.01
N GLN A 144 -1.72 20.94 -8.15
CA GLN A 144 -2.69 22.04 -8.18
C GLN A 144 -2.69 22.79 -9.53
N LEU A 145 -1.52 23.01 -10.15
CA LEU A 145 -1.42 23.65 -11.47
C LEU A 145 -2.04 22.76 -12.54
N ILE A 146 -1.79 21.45 -12.51
CA ILE A 146 -2.37 20.50 -13.47
C ILE A 146 -3.90 20.54 -13.39
N ILE A 147 -4.45 20.55 -12.18
CA ILE A 147 -5.90 20.67 -11.95
C ILE A 147 -6.44 22.00 -12.49
N GLN A 148 -5.79 23.12 -12.15
CA GLN A 148 -6.19 24.44 -12.66
C GLN A 148 -6.18 24.50 -14.19
N MET A 149 -5.15 23.93 -14.83
CA MET A 149 -5.06 23.85 -16.28
C MET A 149 -6.16 22.97 -16.90
N ALA A 150 -6.57 21.91 -16.20
CA ALA A 150 -7.61 20.99 -16.65
C ALA A 150 -9.03 21.61 -16.58
N ILE A 151 -9.31 22.48 -15.60
CA ILE A 151 -10.62 23.15 -15.47
C ILE A 151 -10.73 24.46 -16.24
N THR A 152 -9.61 25.12 -16.51
CA THR A 152 -9.60 26.40 -17.23
C THR A 152 -10.21 26.20 -18.62
N PRO A 153 -11.17 27.04 -19.07
CA PRO A 153 -11.82 26.93 -20.38
C PRO A 153 -10.89 27.38 -21.52
N ASN A 154 -9.71 26.77 -21.60
CA ASN A 154 -8.70 26.96 -22.63
C ASN A 154 -8.28 25.57 -23.13
N GLN A 155 -8.64 25.27 -24.38
CA GLN A 155 -8.38 23.97 -25.00
C GLN A 155 -6.88 23.60 -24.98
N GLN A 156 -5.97 24.58 -25.12
CA GLN A 156 -4.54 24.31 -25.08
C GLN A 156 -4.07 23.87 -23.69
N SER A 157 -4.51 24.57 -22.63
CA SER A 157 -4.18 24.22 -21.25
C SER A 157 -4.73 22.84 -20.87
N GLN A 158 -5.98 22.56 -21.24
CA GLN A 158 -6.61 21.26 -21.02
C GLN A 158 -5.88 20.13 -21.74
N THR A 159 -5.45 20.37 -22.99
CA THR A 159 -4.68 19.40 -23.77
C THR A 159 -3.32 19.12 -23.10
N LEU A 160 -2.64 20.15 -22.59
CA LEU A 160 -1.36 19.98 -21.91
C LEU A 160 -1.51 19.18 -20.60
N ALA A 161 -2.51 19.50 -19.78
CA ALA A 161 -2.81 18.75 -18.56
C ALA A 161 -3.13 17.27 -18.88
N HIS A 162 -3.98 17.03 -19.89
CA HIS A 162 -4.32 15.67 -20.35
C HIS A 162 -3.07 14.89 -20.76
N ARG A 163 -2.22 15.49 -21.60
CA ARG A 163 -0.97 14.87 -22.06
C ARG A 163 -0.02 14.56 -20.91
N PHE A 164 0.04 15.43 -19.90
CA PHE A 164 0.87 15.20 -18.73
C PHE A 164 0.39 14.00 -17.92
N CYS A 165 -0.91 13.90 -17.63
CA CYS A 165 -1.48 12.74 -16.95
C CYS A 165 -1.24 11.44 -17.74
N CYS A 166 -1.36 11.48 -19.08
CA CYS A 166 -1.02 10.34 -19.94
C CYS A 166 0.47 9.97 -19.87
N LEU A 167 1.37 10.96 -19.78
CA LEU A 167 2.81 10.72 -19.63
C LEU A 167 3.14 10.08 -18.29
N VAL A 168 2.56 10.56 -17.18
CA VAL A 168 2.76 9.91 -15.86
C VAL A 168 2.19 8.49 -15.89
N MET A 169 1.01 8.29 -16.47
CA MET A 169 0.43 6.95 -16.63
C MET A 169 1.34 6.01 -17.43
N LYS A 170 2.01 6.50 -18.47
CA LYS A 170 3.01 5.72 -19.24
C LYS A 170 4.20 5.33 -18.37
N CYS A 171 4.66 6.20 -17.47
CA CYS A 171 5.70 5.87 -16.50
C CYS A 171 5.22 4.84 -15.45
N THR A 172 3.97 4.92 -15.00
CA THR A 172 3.39 3.93 -14.07
C THR A 172 3.21 2.56 -14.74
N ASP A 173 2.73 2.55 -15.97
CA ASP A 173 2.52 1.36 -16.82
C ASP A 173 3.82 0.95 -17.56
N MET A 174 4.97 1.19 -16.92
CA MET A 174 6.27 0.80 -17.48
C MET A 174 6.30 -0.70 -17.69
N LYS A 175 6.65 -1.12 -18.91
CA LYS A 175 6.72 -2.54 -19.26
C LYS A 175 7.83 -3.23 -18.49
N GLY A 176 7.51 -4.42 -17.99
CA GLY A 176 8.41 -5.28 -17.24
C GLY A 176 8.06 -5.35 -15.76
N GLN A 177 8.68 -6.31 -15.09
CA GLN A 177 8.50 -6.56 -13.67
C GLN A 177 9.45 -5.69 -12.83
N TYR A 178 8.89 -4.93 -11.89
CA TYR A 178 9.66 -4.24 -10.86
C TYR A 178 10.25 -5.25 -9.85
N PRO A 179 11.47 -5.06 -9.29
CA PRO A 179 12.48 -4.05 -9.66
C PRO A 179 13.46 -4.53 -10.76
N VAL A 180 13.31 -5.78 -11.22
CA VAL A 180 14.33 -6.46 -12.02
C VAL A 180 14.40 -5.94 -13.45
N GLU A 181 13.24 -5.78 -14.11
CA GLU A 181 13.17 -5.36 -15.51
C GLU A 181 13.02 -3.85 -15.64
N GLU A 182 12.38 -3.19 -14.68
CA GLU A 182 12.19 -1.74 -14.64
C GLU A 182 12.18 -1.19 -13.19
N THR A 183 12.58 0.07 -13.00
CA THR A 183 12.67 0.77 -11.70
C THR A 183 11.89 2.09 -11.66
N CYS A 184 11.06 2.36 -12.67
CA CYS A 184 10.43 3.66 -12.88
C CYS A 184 9.04 3.78 -12.26
N SER A 185 8.26 2.69 -12.25
CA SER A 185 6.84 2.74 -11.91
C SER A 185 6.56 3.21 -10.48
N GLU A 186 7.35 2.76 -9.50
CA GLU A 186 7.26 3.16 -8.08
C GLU A 186 7.36 4.68 -7.90
N LEU A 187 8.24 5.32 -8.66
CA LEU A 187 8.45 6.77 -8.59
C LEU A 187 7.21 7.58 -8.93
N THR A 188 6.19 6.98 -9.55
CA THR A 188 4.96 7.69 -9.93
C THR A 188 3.90 7.73 -8.84
N PHE A 189 4.02 6.92 -7.79
CA PHE A 189 3.00 6.81 -6.74
C PHE A 189 2.84 8.11 -5.94
N SER A 190 3.92 8.87 -5.72
CA SER A 190 3.84 10.18 -5.05
C SER A 190 3.00 11.19 -5.81
N PHE A 191 3.05 11.17 -7.15
CA PHE A 191 2.17 12.01 -7.98
C PHE A 191 0.70 11.61 -7.83
N TRP A 192 0.39 10.31 -7.86
CA TRP A 192 -1.01 9.85 -7.75
C TRP A 192 -1.60 10.19 -6.39
N TYR A 193 -0.81 10.10 -5.32
CA TYR A 193 -1.18 10.58 -3.99
C TYR A 193 -1.45 12.09 -4.00
N ALA A 194 -0.50 12.91 -4.49
CA ALA A 194 -0.66 14.37 -4.55
C ALA A 194 -1.88 14.80 -5.38
N LEU A 195 -2.11 14.16 -6.52
CA LEU A 195 -3.27 14.44 -7.38
C LEU A 195 -4.59 14.12 -6.66
N GLN A 196 -4.66 12.98 -5.96
CA GLN A 196 -5.84 12.62 -5.18
C GLN A 196 -6.09 13.61 -4.04
N GLU A 197 -5.07 14.01 -3.30
CA GLU A 197 -5.18 14.97 -2.20
C GLU A 197 -5.73 16.31 -2.71
N GLU A 198 -5.19 16.83 -3.82
CA GLU A 198 -5.67 18.07 -4.43
C GLU A 198 -7.11 17.97 -4.97
N VAL A 199 -7.53 16.83 -5.52
CA VAL A 199 -8.91 16.63 -5.98
C VAL A 199 -9.89 16.53 -4.80
N THR A 200 -9.49 15.86 -3.72
CA THR A 200 -10.36 15.58 -2.56
C THR A 200 -10.43 16.73 -1.55
N SER A 201 -9.41 17.58 -1.49
CA SER A 201 -9.33 18.75 -0.59
C SER A 201 -10.19 19.95 -1.03
N ILE A 202 -10.90 19.86 -2.15
CA ILE A 202 -11.74 20.95 -2.65
C ILE A 202 -13.05 21.02 -1.87
N ASP A 203 -13.20 22.10 -1.10
CA ASP A 203 -14.38 22.37 -0.26
C ASP A 203 -15.69 22.57 -1.05
N ASP A 204 -15.59 22.94 -2.33
CA ASP A 204 -16.73 23.21 -3.20
C ASP A 204 -17.21 21.91 -3.88
N ASP A 205 -18.31 21.35 -3.38
CA ASP A 205 -18.88 20.07 -3.85
C ASP A 205 -19.15 20.04 -5.35
N ASP A 206 -19.68 21.12 -5.93
CA ASP A 206 -19.99 21.16 -7.37
C ASP A 206 -18.70 21.10 -8.19
N LYS A 207 -17.66 21.85 -7.79
CA LYS A 207 -16.35 21.79 -8.45
C LYS A 207 -15.68 20.44 -8.26
N ARG A 208 -15.79 19.85 -7.08
CA ARG A 208 -15.25 18.53 -6.76
C ARG A 208 -15.86 17.47 -7.66
N ILE A 209 -17.19 17.48 -7.86
CA ILE A 209 -17.88 16.56 -8.77
C ILE A 209 -17.34 16.70 -10.21
N ILE A 210 -17.23 17.93 -10.72
CA ILE A 210 -16.70 18.18 -12.08
C ILE A 210 -15.27 17.63 -12.23
N LEU A 211 -14.42 17.84 -11.23
CA LEU A 211 -13.05 17.35 -11.23
C LEU A 211 -12.97 15.84 -11.15
N LEU A 212 -13.80 15.23 -10.30
CA LEU A 212 -13.91 13.78 -10.23
C LEU A 212 -14.33 13.21 -11.58
N GLU A 213 -15.32 13.78 -12.26
CA GLU A 213 -15.71 13.34 -13.60
C GLU A 213 -14.58 13.49 -14.63
N LEU A 214 -13.83 14.58 -14.57
CA LEU A 214 -12.72 14.86 -15.47
C LEU A 214 -11.55 13.89 -15.28
N PHE A 215 -11.19 13.60 -14.02
CA PHE A 215 -10.03 12.76 -13.71
C PHE A 215 -10.35 11.27 -13.54
N ARG A 216 -11.63 10.90 -13.39
CA ARG A 216 -12.09 9.51 -13.24
C ARG A 216 -11.46 8.54 -14.24
N PRO A 217 -11.38 8.84 -15.56
CA PRO A 217 -10.80 7.89 -16.51
C PRO A 217 -9.34 7.53 -16.20
N TYR A 218 -8.56 8.47 -15.63
CA TYR A 218 -7.18 8.20 -15.25
C TYR A 218 -7.10 7.31 -14.02
N PHE A 219 -7.95 7.55 -13.01
CA PHE A 219 -7.99 6.71 -11.81
C PHE A 219 -8.52 5.31 -12.10
N GLU A 220 -9.54 5.16 -12.95
CA GLU A 220 -10.02 3.85 -13.40
C GLU A 220 -8.93 3.11 -14.21
N ARG A 221 -8.20 3.81 -15.09
CA ARG A 221 -7.03 3.24 -15.77
C ARG A 221 -5.90 2.89 -14.82
N LEU A 222 -5.67 3.71 -13.78
CA LEU A 222 -4.64 3.45 -12.78
C LEU A 222 -4.91 2.12 -12.06
N ILE A 223 -6.15 1.82 -11.70
CA ILE A 223 -6.51 0.53 -11.09
C ILE A 223 -6.10 -0.63 -12.01
N GLU A 224 -6.35 -0.54 -13.32
CA GLU A 224 -5.93 -1.57 -14.27
C GLU A 224 -4.41 -1.75 -14.32
N VAL A 225 -3.66 -0.64 -14.27
CA VAL A 225 -2.20 -0.64 -14.24
C VAL A 225 -1.68 -1.23 -12.93
N LEU A 226 -2.24 -0.84 -11.78
CA LEU A 226 -1.88 -1.40 -10.46
C LEU A 226 -2.15 -2.91 -10.39
N ILE A 227 -3.25 -3.40 -10.98
CA ILE A 227 -3.49 -4.84 -11.14
C ILE A 227 -2.38 -5.48 -11.97
N SER A 228 -1.92 -4.83 -13.04
CA SER A 228 -0.85 -5.38 -13.88
C SER A 228 0.50 -5.41 -13.18
N LYS A 229 0.86 -4.30 -12.53
CA LYS A 229 2.14 -4.13 -11.84
C LYS A 229 2.25 -4.93 -10.55
N GLY A 230 1.11 -5.21 -9.89
CA GLY A 230 1.04 -6.00 -8.67
C GLY A 230 1.05 -7.52 -8.89
N GLN A 231 1.05 -8.00 -10.14
CA GLN A 231 1.11 -9.44 -10.41
C GLN A 231 2.44 -10.04 -9.95
N LEU A 232 2.36 -11.19 -9.30
CA LEU A 232 3.54 -12.00 -9.02
C LEU A 232 4.21 -12.44 -10.33
N PRO A 233 5.55 -12.50 -10.38
CA PRO A 233 6.27 -12.91 -11.59
C PRO A 233 5.98 -14.37 -11.94
N ASP A 234 5.92 -14.69 -13.23
CA ASP A 234 5.76 -16.07 -13.72
C ASP A 234 6.93 -16.98 -13.29
N ASN A 235 8.14 -16.41 -13.21
CA ASN A 235 9.32 -17.13 -12.79
C ASN A 235 10.03 -16.43 -11.63
N GLU A 236 9.67 -16.81 -10.41
CA GLU A 236 10.30 -16.33 -9.19
C GLU A 236 11.80 -16.61 -9.08
N SER A 237 12.35 -17.54 -9.87
CA SER A 237 13.78 -17.89 -9.79
C SER A 237 14.70 -16.77 -10.28
N ILE A 238 14.15 -15.80 -11.03
CA ILE A 238 14.89 -14.64 -11.54
C ILE A 238 15.20 -13.67 -10.39
N PHE A 239 14.38 -13.68 -9.33
CA PHE A 239 14.48 -12.75 -8.24
C PHE A 239 15.50 -13.23 -7.20
N THR A 240 16.41 -12.35 -6.82
CA THR A 240 17.21 -12.53 -5.61
C THR A 240 16.35 -12.33 -4.37
N SER A 241 16.86 -12.69 -3.19
CA SER A 241 16.14 -12.44 -1.93
C SER A 241 15.89 -10.95 -1.68
N GLU A 242 16.79 -10.09 -2.14
CA GLU A 242 16.63 -8.64 -2.07
C GLU A 242 15.54 -8.17 -3.03
N ASP A 243 15.53 -8.64 -4.29
CA ASP A 243 14.48 -8.31 -5.26
C ASP A 243 13.09 -8.73 -4.77
N LYS A 244 12.98 -9.90 -4.11
CA LYS A 244 11.72 -10.37 -3.54
C LYS A 244 11.21 -9.43 -2.44
N GLU A 245 12.10 -8.96 -1.57
CA GLU A 245 11.73 -8.02 -0.51
C GLU A 245 11.38 -6.63 -1.07
N THR A 246 12.17 -6.14 -2.02
CA THR A 246 11.89 -4.88 -2.73
C THR A 246 10.54 -4.95 -3.45
N PHE A 247 10.25 -6.05 -4.15
CA PHE A 247 8.94 -6.25 -4.78
C PHE A 247 7.80 -6.40 -3.76
N ARG A 248 8.06 -7.01 -2.59
CA ARG A 248 7.09 -7.08 -1.50
C ARG A 248 6.74 -5.67 -0.99
N CYS A 249 7.74 -4.79 -0.78
CA CYS A 249 7.51 -3.39 -0.43
C CYS A 249 6.74 -2.65 -1.52
N TYR A 250 7.14 -2.80 -2.78
CA TYR A 250 6.43 -2.22 -3.92
C TYR A 250 4.96 -2.63 -3.98
N ARG A 251 4.63 -3.90 -3.67
CA ARG A 251 3.23 -4.35 -3.57
C ARG A 251 2.47 -3.71 -2.41
N VAL A 252 3.14 -3.32 -1.33
CA VAL A 252 2.54 -2.52 -0.25
C VAL A 252 2.24 -1.11 -0.76
N ASP A 253 3.18 -0.48 -1.46
CA ASP A 253 2.96 0.85 -2.04
C ASP A 253 1.83 0.86 -3.09
N ILE A 254 1.69 -0.23 -3.86
CA ILE A 254 0.54 -0.45 -4.74
C ILE A 254 -0.76 -0.50 -3.93
N THR A 255 -0.81 -1.23 -2.82
CA THR A 255 -2.02 -1.28 -1.98
C THR A 255 -2.34 0.08 -1.36
N ASP A 256 -1.34 0.85 -0.94
CA ASP A 256 -1.52 2.20 -0.40
C ASP A 256 -2.01 3.16 -1.49
N THR A 257 -1.50 3.03 -2.72
CA THR A 257 -1.99 3.78 -3.89
C THR A 257 -3.44 3.38 -4.22
N MET A 258 -3.81 2.11 -4.05
CA MET A 258 -5.20 1.64 -4.23
C MET A 258 -6.13 2.23 -3.16
N MET A 259 -5.69 2.39 -1.91
CA MET A 259 -6.45 3.10 -0.87
C MET A 259 -6.75 4.55 -1.29
N CYS A 260 -5.78 5.22 -1.94
CA CYS A 260 -6.01 6.55 -2.51
C CYS A 260 -7.12 6.52 -3.58
N MET A 261 -7.21 5.46 -4.39
CA MET A 261 -8.29 5.32 -5.37
C MET A 261 -9.66 5.17 -4.73
N HIS A 262 -9.76 4.48 -3.57
CA HIS A 262 -10.99 4.42 -2.79
C HIS A 262 -11.43 5.78 -2.27
N ASN A 263 -10.49 6.65 -1.86
CA ASN A 263 -10.80 8.03 -1.45
C ASN A 263 -11.45 8.86 -2.56
N VAL A 264 -11.03 8.66 -3.82
CA VAL A 264 -11.53 9.43 -4.97
C VAL A 264 -12.80 8.82 -5.56
N LEU A 265 -12.80 7.51 -5.80
CA LEU A 265 -13.84 6.81 -6.55
C LEU A 265 -14.91 6.18 -5.64
N SER A 266 -14.66 6.10 -4.33
CA SER A 266 -15.56 5.46 -3.35
C SER A 266 -15.94 4.04 -3.81
N ASN A 267 -17.22 3.67 -3.76
CA ASN A 267 -17.72 2.35 -4.17
C ASN A 267 -17.36 1.96 -5.61
N ARG A 268 -17.12 2.94 -6.50
CA ARG A 268 -16.78 2.68 -7.90
C ARG A 268 -15.44 1.96 -8.05
N ALA A 269 -14.48 2.22 -7.16
CA ALA A 269 -13.19 1.51 -7.19
C ALA A 269 -13.37 -0.02 -7.05
N ILE A 270 -14.26 -0.44 -6.15
CA ILE A 270 -14.58 -1.86 -5.93
C ILE A 270 -15.35 -2.42 -7.12
N GLU A 271 -16.25 -1.64 -7.72
CA GLU A 271 -16.95 -2.04 -8.93
C GLU A 271 -15.99 -2.34 -10.09
N VAL A 272 -14.96 -1.50 -10.28
CA VAL A 272 -13.91 -1.69 -11.29
C VAL A 272 -13.14 -2.98 -11.01
N LEU A 273 -12.70 -3.18 -9.76
CA LEU A 273 -12.03 -4.42 -9.34
C LEU A 273 -12.91 -5.67 -9.53
N ALA A 274 -14.20 -5.59 -9.19
CA ALA A 274 -15.15 -6.68 -9.36
C ALA A 274 -15.34 -7.06 -10.83
N ASN A 275 -15.36 -6.08 -11.73
CA ASN A 275 -15.45 -6.30 -13.16
C ASN A 275 -14.17 -6.95 -13.70
N HIS A 276 -12.99 -6.49 -13.27
CA HIS A 276 -11.73 -7.16 -13.62
C HIS A 276 -11.66 -8.60 -13.10
N LEU A 277 -12.13 -8.85 -11.87
CA LEU A 277 -12.16 -10.20 -11.30
C LEU A 277 -13.09 -11.12 -12.08
N LEU A 278 -14.30 -10.65 -12.41
CA LEU A 278 -15.25 -11.42 -13.22
C LEU A 278 -14.63 -11.81 -14.56
N LEU A 279 -14.04 -10.85 -15.28
CA LEU A 279 -13.38 -11.10 -16.56
C LEU A 279 -12.22 -12.08 -16.41
N ALA A 280 -11.42 -11.96 -15.35
CA ALA A 280 -10.29 -12.86 -15.08
C ALA A 280 -10.74 -14.31 -14.82
N VAL A 281 -11.90 -14.49 -14.17
CA VAL A 281 -12.49 -15.81 -13.92
C VAL A 281 -13.13 -16.37 -15.20
N GLU A 282 -13.94 -15.58 -15.91
CA GLU A 282 -14.64 -16.02 -17.13
C GLU A 282 -13.67 -16.42 -18.26
N GLN A 283 -12.55 -15.71 -18.38
CA GLN A 283 -11.54 -15.96 -19.40
C GLN A 283 -10.44 -16.94 -18.94
N ASN A 284 -10.53 -17.49 -17.72
CA ASN A 284 -9.47 -18.32 -17.11
C ASN A 284 -8.07 -17.68 -17.23
N GLN A 285 -7.98 -16.40 -16.88
CA GLN A 285 -6.70 -15.68 -16.83
C GLN A 285 -5.77 -16.30 -15.76
N SER A 286 -4.49 -15.92 -15.80
CA SER A 286 -3.47 -16.45 -14.89
C SER A 286 -3.85 -16.27 -13.42
N TRP A 287 -3.43 -17.21 -12.57
CA TRP A 287 -3.70 -17.14 -11.13
C TRP A 287 -3.02 -15.91 -10.50
N GLN A 288 -1.91 -15.43 -11.07
CA GLN A 288 -1.22 -14.22 -10.62
C GLN A 288 -2.06 -12.96 -10.83
N ARG A 289 -2.77 -12.88 -11.96
CA ARG A 289 -3.70 -11.77 -12.22
C ARG A 289 -4.89 -11.82 -11.28
N GLN A 290 -5.47 -13.00 -11.08
CA GLN A 290 -6.56 -13.18 -10.10
C GLN A 290 -6.10 -12.83 -8.68
N GLU A 291 -4.91 -13.27 -8.27
CA GLU A 291 -4.29 -12.98 -6.97
C GLU A 291 -4.08 -11.48 -6.76
N SER A 292 -3.53 -10.78 -7.75
CA SER A 292 -3.31 -9.34 -7.66
C SER A 292 -4.63 -8.57 -7.52
N ILE A 293 -5.67 -8.94 -8.28
CA ILE A 293 -7.00 -8.32 -8.13
C ILE A 293 -7.55 -8.55 -6.73
N ILE A 294 -7.45 -9.78 -6.21
CA ILE A 294 -7.91 -10.11 -4.85
C ILE A 294 -7.15 -9.28 -3.79
N GLN A 295 -5.84 -9.14 -3.92
CA GLN A 295 -5.05 -8.31 -3.01
C GLN A 295 -5.56 -6.85 -2.99
N LEU A 296 -5.84 -6.27 -4.16
CA LEU A 296 -6.34 -4.89 -4.27
C LEU A 296 -7.77 -4.74 -3.75
N VAL A 297 -8.61 -5.77 -3.88
CA VAL A 297 -9.93 -5.80 -3.21
C VAL A 297 -9.77 -5.71 -1.69
N GLY A 298 -8.76 -6.37 -1.14
CA GLY A 298 -8.42 -6.31 0.29
C GLY A 298 -8.10 -4.91 0.80
N ALA A 299 -7.39 -4.11 0.00
CA ALA A 299 -7.04 -2.73 0.32
C ALA A 299 -8.27 -1.81 0.49
N GLY A 300 -9.42 -2.19 -0.07
CA GLY A 300 -10.68 -1.46 0.05
C GLY A 300 -11.46 -1.70 1.35
N SER A 301 -11.05 -2.67 2.19
CA SER A 301 -11.86 -3.15 3.33
C SER A 301 -12.29 -2.06 4.31
N GLU A 302 -11.44 -1.07 4.59
CA GLU A 302 -11.76 0.05 5.49
C GLU A 302 -12.68 1.11 4.85
N TYR A 303 -12.81 1.10 3.53
CA TYR A 303 -13.58 2.09 2.77
C TYR A 303 -14.99 1.61 2.40
N VAL A 304 -15.28 0.32 2.56
CA VAL A 304 -16.58 -0.26 2.22
C VAL A 304 -17.51 -0.17 3.42
N PRO A 305 -18.72 0.36 3.26
CA PRO A 305 -19.67 0.35 4.36
C PRO A 305 -20.17 -1.08 4.63
N LEU A 306 -20.50 -1.35 5.91
CA LEU A 306 -20.91 -2.68 6.38
C LEU A 306 -22.24 -3.15 5.77
N ASP A 307 -23.04 -2.25 5.20
CA ASP A 307 -24.32 -2.52 4.55
C ASP A 307 -24.21 -2.60 3.00
N GLU A 308 -22.99 -2.64 2.44
CA GLU A 308 -22.79 -2.86 1.00
C GLU A 308 -23.24 -4.27 0.61
N ASN A 309 -24.26 -4.35 -0.25
CA ASN A 309 -24.99 -5.58 -0.57
C ASN A 309 -25.01 -5.93 -2.07
N GLN A 310 -24.30 -5.17 -2.91
CA GLN A 310 -24.40 -5.29 -4.37
C GLN A 310 -23.11 -5.85 -4.99
N ILE A 311 -21.96 -5.31 -4.61
CA ILE A 311 -20.69 -5.57 -5.27
C ILE A 311 -19.89 -6.66 -4.54
N LEU A 312 -19.73 -6.56 -3.22
CA LEU A 312 -19.00 -7.53 -2.42
C LEU A 312 -19.60 -8.93 -2.49
N PRO A 313 -20.92 -9.16 -2.36
CA PRO A 313 -21.48 -10.50 -2.50
C PRO A 313 -21.14 -11.14 -3.85
N ARG A 314 -21.11 -10.35 -4.93
CA ARG A 314 -20.68 -10.80 -6.26
C ARG A 314 -19.20 -11.20 -6.24
N ILE A 315 -18.30 -10.40 -5.66
CA ILE A 315 -16.88 -10.76 -5.51
C ILE A 315 -16.72 -12.06 -4.72
N PHE A 316 -17.35 -12.16 -3.55
CA PHE A 316 -17.24 -13.34 -2.69
C PHE A 316 -17.79 -14.61 -3.35
N SER A 317 -18.84 -14.49 -4.17
CA SER A 317 -19.37 -15.62 -4.96
C SER A 317 -18.41 -16.13 -6.04
N LEU A 318 -17.41 -15.33 -6.42
CA LEU A 318 -16.37 -15.71 -7.38
C LEU A 318 -15.18 -16.41 -6.71
N LEU A 319 -14.96 -16.26 -5.40
CA LEU A 319 -13.81 -16.86 -4.70
C LEU A 319 -13.69 -18.38 -4.91
N PRO A 320 -14.78 -19.17 -4.84
CA PRO A 320 -14.69 -20.62 -5.08
C PRO A 320 -14.31 -20.98 -6.53
N LYS A 321 -14.42 -20.04 -7.48
CA LYS A 321 -14.10 -20.22 -8.90
C LYS A 321 -12.69 -19.77 -9.26
N LEU A 322 -11.93 -19.25 -8.29
CA LEU A 322 -10.54 -18.85 -8.51
C LEU A 322 -9.65 -20.05 -8.79
N ASN A 323 -8.57 -19.79 -9.51
CA ASN A 323 -7.61 -20.80 -9.88
C ASN A 323 -6.62 -21.07 -8.72
N PHE A 324 -7.03 -21.87 -7.73
CA PHE A 324 -6.21 -22.23 -6.56
C PHE A 324 -5.05 -23.22 -6.85
N CYS A 325 -4.32 -23.01 -7.95
CA CYS A 325 -3.14 -23.81 -8.31
C CYS A 325 -1.88 -23.48 -7.47
N ASN A 326 -1.84 -22.33 -6.79
CA ASN A 326 -0.67 -21.84 -6.06
C ASN A 326 -1.07 -21.39 -4.64
N SER A 327 -0.17 -21.53 -3.66
CA SER A 327 -0.43 -21.11 -2.28
C SER A 327 -0.58 -19.59 -2.14
N SER A 328 0.04 -18.78 -3.00
CA SER A 328 -0.06 -17.31 -2.98
C SER A 328 -1.47 -16.78 -3.20
N ILE A 329 -2.22 -17.33 -4.18
CA ILE A 329 -3.63 -16.91 -4.39
C ILE A 329 -4.53 -17.34 -3.22
N ILE A 330 -4.25 -18.49 -2.60
CA ILE A 330 -4.97 -18.92 -1.40
C ILE A 330 -4.64 -17.97 -0.24
N ASN A 331 -3.37 -17.63 -0.04
CA ASN A 331 -2.95 -16.65 0.97
C ASN A 331 -3.64 -15.30 0.77
N ALA A 332 -3.65 -14.74 -0.45
CA ALA A 332 -4.36 -13.49 -0.74
C ALA A 332 -5.86 -13.59 -0.43
N THR A 333 -6.50 -14.70 -0.80
CA THR A 333 -7.93 -14.94 -0.53
C THR A 333 -8.21 -15.01 0.98
N LEU A 334 -7.35 -15.70 1.74
CA LEU A 334 -7.46 -15.77 3.20
C LEU A 334 -7.30 -14.38 3.84
N MET A 335 -6.33 -13.59 3.38
CA MET A 335 -6.12 -12.22 3.88
C MET A 335 -7.35 -11.35 3.65
N VAL A 336 -7.95 -11.39 2.45
CA VAL A 336 -9.19 -10.66 2.14
C VAL A 336 -10.34 -11.10 3.05
N LEU A 337 -10.49 -12.41 3.30
CA LEU A 337 -11.51 -12.92 4.22
C LEU A 337 -11.31 -12.40 5.65
N GLY A 338 -10.07 -12.26 6.10
CA GLY A 338 -9.73 -11.65 7.39
C GLY A 338 -10.02 -10.14 7.42
N GLN A 339 -9.68 -9.41 6.37
CA GLN A 339 -9.88 -7.96 6.25
C GLN A 339 -11.36 -7.58 6.21
N TYR A 340 -12.21 -8.40 5.58
CA TYR A 340 -13.66 -8.20 5.52
C TYR A 340 -14.43 -8.92 6.64
N SER A 341 -13.78 -9.27 7.76
CA SER A 341 -14.38 -10.03 8.87
C SER A 341 -15.64 -9.35 9.44
N SER A 342 -15.61 -8.03 9.65
CA SER A 342 -16.74 -7.25 10.16
C SER A 342 -17.91 -7.19 9.15
N TRP A 343 -17.61 -7.05 7.85
CA TRP A 343 -18.63 -7.07 6.80
C TRP A 343 -19.27 -8.46 6.66
N LEU A 344 -18.46 -9.53 6.74
CA LEU A 344 -18.95 -10.91 6.70
C LEU A 344 -19.87 -11.24 7.88
N GLY A 345 -19.70 -10.57 9.03
CA GLY A 345 -20.61 -10.69 10.16
C GLY A 345 -22.04 -10.24 9.88
N HIS A 346 -22.17 -9.21 9.04
CA HIS A 346 -23.46 -8.70 8.59
C HIS A 346 -24.07 -9.58 7.48
N HIS A 347 -23.25 -10.40 6.80
CA HIS A 347 -23.63 -11.22 5.65
C HIS A 347 -23.34 -12.70 5.89
N GLN A 348 -24.08 -13.31 6.82
CA GLN A 348 -23.85 -14.68 7.30
C GLN A 348 -23.89 -15.75 6.19
N GLU A 349 -24.72 -15.59 5.16
CA GLU A 349 -24.76 -16.52 4.02
C GLU A 349 -23.41 -16.57 3.28
N THR A 350 -22.79 -15.41 3.06
CA THR A 350 -21.48 -15.31 2.44
C THR A 350 -20.40 -15.90 3.33
N LEU A 351 -20.46 -15.63 4.64
CA LEU A 351 -19.54 -16.21 5.62
C LEU A 351 -19.59 -17.75 5.60
N GLN A 352 -20.79 -18.34 5.58
CA GLN A 352 -20.96 -19.80 5.50
C GLN A 352 -20.19 -20.43 4.35
N ASN A 353 -20.18 -19.79 3.18
CA ASN A 353 -19.52 -20.30 1.98
C ASN A 353 -17.99 -20.23 2.04
N CYS A 354 -17.42 -19.38 2.90
CA CYS A 354 -15.99 -19.14 2.95
C CYS A 354 -15.29 -19.73 4.17
N VAL A 355 -15.99 -19.97 5.29
CA VAL A 355 -15.39 -20.44 6.55
C VAL A 355 -14.57 -21.72 6.39
N HIS A 356 -15.07 -22.69 5.63
CA HIS A 356 -14.36 -23.96 5.43
C HIS A 356 -13.02 -23.80 4.69
N LEU A 357 -12.89 -22.80 3.81
CA LEU A 357 -11.61 -22.48 3.16
C LEU A 357 -10.56 -22.10 4.21
N CYS A 358 -10.93 -21.24 5.17
CA CYS A 358 -10.05 -20.80 6.25
C CYS A 358 -9.67 -21.94 7.20
N ILE A 359 -10.65 -22.78 7.58
CA ILE A 359 -10.42 -23.92 8.48
C ILE A 359 -9.47 -24.93 7.83
N ASN A 360 -9.72 -25.30 6.57
CA ASN A 360 -8.89 -26.28 5.86
C ASN A 360 -7.45 -25.79 5.65
N ALA A 361 -7.28 -24.49 5.38
CA ALA A 361 -5.97 -23.88 5.18
C ALA A 361 -5.08 -23.94 6.44
N LEU A 362 -5.68 -24.01 7.64
CA LEU A 362 -4.93 -24.08 8.91
C LEU A 362 -4.11 -25.37 9.05
N SER A 363 -4.49 -26.44 8.34
CA SER A 363 -3.74 -27.70 8.32
C SER A 363 -2.53 -27.67 7.39
N ASN A 364 -2.42 -26.67 6.51
CA ASN A 364 -1.32 -26.56 5.55
C ASN A 364 -0.20 -25.67 6.11
N PRO A 365 1.06 -26.17 6.25
CA PRO A 365 2.16 -25.40 6.81
C PRO A 365 2.53 -24.14 6.00
N GLU A 366 2.26 -24.10 4.69
CA GLU A 366 2.52 -22.90 3.87
C GLU A 366 1.46 -21.80 4.05
N LEU A 367 0.25 -22.17 4.49
CA LEU A 367 -0.90 -21.27 4.59
C LEU A 367 -1.23 -20.88 6.03
N ILE A 368 -0.63 -21.55 7.01
CA ILE A 368 -0.97 -21.42 8.43
C ILE A 368 -0.89 -19.98 8.94
N GLN A 369 0.06 -19.19 8.43
CA GLN A 369 0.19 -17.79 8.79
C GLN A 369 -1.05 -16.99 8.37
N SER A 370 -1.39 -16.98 7.08
CA SER A 370 -2.56 -16.27 6.55
C SER A 370 -3.87 -16.83 7.08
N ALA A 371 -3.98 -18.15 7.21
CA ALA A 371 -5.16 -18.81 7.76
C ALA A 371 -5.43 -18.43 9.22
N SER A 372 -4.40 -18.42 10.06
CA SER A 372 -4.54 -18.05 11.48
C SER A 372 -4.78 -16.56 11.69
N ILE A 373 -4.28 -15.67 10.81
CA ILE A 373 -4.65 -14.25 10.82
C ILE A 373 -6.13 -14.12 10.47
N ALA A 374 -6.56 -14.68 9.35
CA ALA A 374 -7.94 -14.58 8.88
C ALA A 374 -8.96 -15.15 9.89
N LEU A 375 -8.70 -16.35 10.41
CA LEU A 375 -9.57 -16.98 11.40
C LEU A 375 -9.61 -16.21 12.72
N LYS A 376 -8.50 -15.59 13.14
CA LYS A 376 -8.49 -14.76 14.35
C LYS A 376 -9.45 -13.58 14.19
N GLU A 377 -9.37 -12.86 13.09
CA GLU A 377 -10.25 -11.72 12.83
C GLU A 377 -11.71 -12.17 12.67
N LEU A 378 -11.97 -13.25 11.93
CA LEU A 378 -13.32 -13.82 11.78
C LEU A 378 -13.92 -14.27 13.10
N THR A 379 -13.15 -14.91 13.98
CA THR A 379 -13.65 -15.36 15.29
C THR A 379 -13.83 -14.23 16.28
N MET A 380 -13.00 -13.19 16.21
CA MET A 380 -13.13 -11.99 17.04
C MET A 380 -14.43 -11.23 16.73
N GLU A 381 -14.68 -10.96 15.45
CA GLU A 381 -15.87 -10.22 14.99
C GLU A 381 -17.15 -11.07 15.05
N ASN A 382 -17.07 -12.37 14.73
CA ASN A 382 -18.24 -13.23 14.49
C ASN A 382 -18.38 -14.39 15.49
N ARG A 383 -18.03 -14.14 16.76
CA ARG A 383 -17.98 -15.14 17.85
C ARG A 383 -19.16 -16.11 17.87
N MET A 384 -20.38 -15.56 17.89
CA MET A 384 -21.60 -16.36 17.99
C MET A 384 -21.79 -17.28 16.80
N TYR A 385 -21.53 -16.80 15.59
CA TYR A 385 -21.66 -17.62 14.37
C TYR A 385 -20.52 -18.65 14.28
N MET A 386 -19.29 -18.23 14.55
CA MET A 386 -18.10 -19.09 14.50
C MET A 386 -18.11 -20.20 15.55
N SER A 387 -18.86 -20.02 16.65
CA SER A 387 -19.02 -21.03 17.70
C SER A 387 -19.50 -22.39 17.18
N LYS A 388 -20.31 -22.39 16.11
CA LYS A 388 -20.83 -23.61 15.47
C LYS A 388 -19.72 -24.51 14.91
N TYR A 389 -18.56 -23.94 14.58
CA TYR A 389 -17.43 -24.65 13.98
C TYR A 389 -16.37 -25.09 15.01
N LEU A 390 -16.66 -24.99 16.32
CA LEU A 390 -15.71 -25.38 17.37
C LEU A 390 -15.20 -26.82 17.17
N ASN A 391 -16.10 -27.75 16.86
CA ASN A 391 -15.76 -29.17 16.68
C ASN A 391 -14.86 -29.42 15.45
N ASP A 392 -14.94 -28.56 14.43
CA ASP A 392 -14.09 -28.66 13.23
C ASP A 392 -12.72 -28.00 13.47
N ILE A 393 -12.70 -26.87 14.18
CA ILE A 393 -11.50 -26.05 14.39
C ILE A 393 -10.60 -26.62 15.50
N PHE A 394 -11.19 -27.08 16.60
CA PHE A 394 -10.45 -27.48 17.81
C PHE A 394 -9.44 -28.63 17.56
N PRO A 395 -9.79 -29.72 16.84
CA PRO A 395 -8.84 -30.80 16.56
C PRO A 395 -7.65 -30.34 15.71
N ILE A 396 -7.90 -29.46 14.73
CA ILE A 396 -6.85 -28.94 13.84
C ILE A 396 -5.88 -28.07 14.64
N ILE A 397 -6.40 -27.17 15.47
CA ILE A 397 -5.56 -26.32 16.32
C ILE A 397 -4.77 -27.15 17.31
N LYS A 398 -5.36 -28.17 17.92
CA LYS A 398 -4.61 -29.07 18.82
C LYS A 398 -3.40 -29.68 18.12
N ASN A 399 -3.56 -30.17 16.90
CA ASN A 399 -2.46 -30.70 16.09
C ASN A 399 -1.40 -29.63 15.77
N VAL A 400 -1.84 -28.42 15.42
CA VAL A 400 -0.94 -27.27 15.18
C VAL A 400 -0.12 -26.90 16.43
N LEU A 401 -0.73 -26.95 17.62
CA LEU A 401 -0.06 -26.64 18.88
C LEU A 401 0.97 -27.70 19.28
N GLU A 402 0.70 -28.97 18.96
CA GLU A 402 1.62 -30.10 19.18
C GLU A 402 2.78 -30.11 18.16
N ASN A 403 2.60 -29.49 17.00
CA ASN A 403 3.62 -29.44 15.96
C ASN A 403 4.73 -28.41 16.28
N VAL A 404 5.97 -28.91 16.43
CA VAL A 404 7.15 -28.11 16.76
C VAL A 404 7.62 -27.24 15.59
N HIS A 405 7.27 -27.58 14.35
CA HIS A 405 7.69 -26.85 13.16
C HIS A 405 6.88 -25.57 12.90
N VAL A 406 5.76 -25.38 13.59
CA VAL A 406 4.93 -24.19 13.46
C VAL A 406 5.54 -23.03 14.26
N GLN A 407 5.56 -21.84 13.66
CA GLN A 407 6.13 -20.66 14.32
C GLN A 407 5.35 -20.32 15.61
N PRO A 408 6.04 -19.85 16.67
CA PRO A 408 5.41 -19.50 17.94
C PRO A 408 4.24 -18.51 17.78
N ASN A 409 4.37 -17.51 16.91
CA ASN A 409 3.34 -16.50 16.68
C ASN A 409 2.06 -17.09 16.06
N ASP A 410 2.18 -18.06 15.16
CA ASP A 410 1.02 -18.71 14.54
C ASP A 410 0.29 -19.57 15.57
N ARG A 411 1.03 -20.29 16.44
CA ARG A 411 0.45 -21.03 17.57
C ARG A 411 -0.30 -20.10 18.51
N ILE A 412 0.27 -18.95 18.86
CA ILE A 412 -0.41 -17.94 19.70
C ILE A 412 -1.70 -17.44 19.04
N ARG A 413 -1.71 -17.19 17.72
CA ARG A 413 -2.94 -16.82 17.00
C ARG A 413 -3.99 -17.93 17.03
N CYS A 414 -3.58 -19.20 16.91
CA CYS A 414 -4.50 -20.34 17.03
C CYS A 414 -5.15 -20.44 18.41
N VAL A 415 -4.41 -20.11 19.47
CA VAL A 415 -4.98 -20.04 20.82
C VAL A 415 -6.03 -18.94 20.93
N ALA A 416 -5.75 -17.77 20.34
CA ALA A 416 -6.70 -16.66 20.31
C ALA A 416 -8.01 -17.05 19.61
N ILE A 417 -7.92 -17.79 18.50
CA ILE A 417 -9.09 -18.31 17.75
C ILE A 417 -9.99 -19.15 18.66
N ILE A 418 -9.41 -20.10 19.41
CA ILE A 418 -10.20 -20.91 20.35
C ILE A 418 -10.76 -20.04 21.48
N GLY A 419 -9.96 -19.14 22.04
CA GLY A 419 -10.41 -18.28 23.13
C GLY A 419 -11.61 -17.41 22.75
N TYR A 420 -11.60 -16.79 21.57
CA TYR A 420 -12.75 -16.04 21.06
C TYR A 420 -13.97 -16.92 20.83
N ILE A 421 -13.81 -18.13 20.28
CA ILE A 421 -14.92 -19.08 20.11
C ILE A 421 -15.50 -19.48 21.47
N LEU A 422 -14.66 -19.82 22.44
CA LEU A 422 -15.08 -20.26 23.77
C LEU A 422 -15.76 -19.14 24.57
N SER A 423 -15.45 -17.87 24.29
CA SER A 423 -16.14 -16.73 24.93
C SER A 423 -17.65 -16.70 24.67
N ALA A 424 -18.14 -17.38 23.62
CA ALA A 424 -19.56 -17.52 23.30
C ALA A 424 -20.27 -18.71 23.99
N TYR A 425 -19.53 -19.57 24.72
CA TYR A 425 -20.07 -20.78 25.33
C TYR A 425 -20.36 -20.63 26.83
N ALA A 426 -21.27 -21.45 27.35
CA ALA A 426 -21.54 -21.54 28.79
C ALA A 426 -20.31 -22.06 29.56
N SER A 427 -20.16 -21.61 30.81
CA SER A 427 -18.95 -21.81 31.63
C SER A 427 -18.50 -23.27 31.74
N LYS A 428 -19.42 -24.23 31.74
CA LYS A 428 -19.08 -25.66 31.83
C LYS A 428 -18.27 -26.15 30.64
N ILE A 429 -18.72 -25.82 29.41
CA ILE A 429 -18.05 -26.23 28.17
C ILE A 429 -16.68 -25.53 28.06
N VAL A 430 -16.62 -24.27 28.49
CA VAL A 430 -15.37 -23.50 28.54
C VAL A 430 -14.35 -24.17 29.45
N ILE A 431 -14.75 -24.57 30.67
CA ILE A 431 -13.87 -25.25 31.63
C ILE A 431 -13.32 -26.57 31.06
N ASP A 432 -14.16 -27.37 30.40
CA ASP A 432 -13.74 -28.66 29.83
C ASP A 432 -12.66 -28.47 28.74
N HIS A 433 -12.84 -27.52 27.83
CA HIS A 433 -11.85 -27.22 26.79
C HIS A 433 -10.59 -26.54 27.34
N LEU A 434 -10.75 -25.67 28.35
CA LEU A 434 -9.62 -25.03 29.05
C LEU A 434 -8.70 -26.06 29.70
N ASN A 435 -9.26 -27.07 30.36
CA ASN A 435 -8.47 -28.13 31.00
C ASN A 435 -7.63 -28.88 29.95
N ILE A 436 -8.19 -29.14 28.77
CA ILE A 436 -7.48 -29.82 27.67
C ILE A 436 -6.33 -28.96 27.14
N LEU A 437 -6.52 -27.65 26.99
CA LEU A 437 -5.51 -26.73 26.43
C LEU A 437 -4.43 -26.32 27.43
N LEU A 438 -4.81 -26.07 28.69
CA LEU A 438 -3.89 -25.55 29.72
C LEU A 438 -3.05 -26.65 30.37
N ALA A 439 -3.59 -27.86 30.56
CA ALA A 439 -2.87 -28.92 31.26
C ALA A 439 -1.48 -29.26 30.64
N PRO A 440 -1.35 -29.39 29.30
CA PRO A 440 -0.04 -29.61 28.67
C PRO A 440 0.95 -28.46 28.91
N GLU A 441 0.48 -27.22 28.85
CA GLU A 441 1.32 -26.02 29.02
C GLU A 441 1.76 -25.82 30.46
N VAL A 442 0.86 -26.07 31.43
CA VAL A 442 1.21 -26.05 32.86
C VAL A 442 2.22 -27.15 33.18
N ASN A 443 2.07 -28.35 32.61
CA ASN A 443 3.04 -29.43 32.77
C ASN A 443 4.42 -29.06 32.19
N LYS A 444 4.47 -28.36 31.04
CA LYS A 444 5.72 -27.83 30.49
C LYS A 444 6.38 -26.83 31.45
N LEU A 445 5.62 -25.90 32.03
CA LEU A 445 6.13 -24.95 33.03
C LEU A 445 6.68 -25.66 34.28
N LEU A 446 5.96 -26.67 34.79
CA LEU A 446 6.40 -27.47 35.94
C LEU A 446 7.70 -28.22 35.64
N ALA A 447 7.84 -28.78 34.44
CA ALA A 447 9.08 -29.42 34.00
C ALA A 447 10.24 -28.41 33.98
N TYR A 448 10.03 -27.20 33.45
CA TYR A 448 11.04 -26.13 33.48
C TYR A 448 11.39 -25.65 34.89
N LEU A 449 10.49 -25.74 35.87
CA LEU A 449 10.80 -25.41 37.27
C LEU A 449 11.66 -26.48 37.95
N SER A 450 11.56 -27.74 37.51
CA SER A 450 12.30 -28.87 38.08
C SER A 450 13.73 -29.03 37.54
N GLU A 451 14.07 -28.42 36.41
CA GLU A 451 15.40 -28.49 35.80
C GLU A 451 16.41 -27.50 36.43
N THR A 452 17.34 -28.02 37.23
CA THR A 452 18.37 -27.27 37.98
C THR A 452 19.66 -26.94 37.20
N ASN A 453 19.87 -27.52 36.02
CA ASN A 453 21.07 -27.25 35.19
C ASN A 453 20.79 -26.12 34.18
N VAL A 454 21.30 -24.91 34.46
CA VAL A 454 20.99 -23.67 33.71
C VAL A 454 21.91 -23.43 32.50
N ASP A 455 23.00 -24.21 32.37
CA ASP A 455 24.21 -23.71 31.70
C ASP A 455 24.42 -24.07 30.21
N GLN A 456 23.53 -24.82 29.55
CA GLN A 456 23.78 -25.22 28.14
C GLN A 456 22.71 -24.83 27.12
N ASN A 457 21.55 -24.28 27.50
CA ASN A 457 20.49 -23.86 26.56
C ASN A 457 19.61 -22.70 27.09
N THR A 458 20.20 -21.71 27.74
CA THR A 458 19.47 -20.62 28.43
C THR A 458 18.57 -19.81 27.50
N ILE A 459 18.97 -19.59 26.24
CA ILE A 459 18.21 -18.79 25.26
C ILE A 459 16.95 -19.54 24.79
N LEU A 460 17.09 -20.80 24.36
CA LEU A 460 15.97 -21.62 23.90
C LEU A 460 14.98 -21.89 25.03
N ARG A 461 15.48 -22.18 26.24
CA ARG A 461 14.64 -22.33 27.45
C ARG A 461 13.88 -21.05 27.75
N LYS A 462 14.52 -19.89 27.69
CA LYS A 462 13.85 -18.58 27.85
C LYS A 462 12.76 -18.37 26.79
N GLN A 463 13.06 -18.64 25.51
CA GLN A 463 12.08 -18.51 24.42
C GLN A 463 10.86 -19.42 24.62
N ASN A 464 11.07 -20.68 25.02
CA ASN A 464 9.97 -21.61 25.27
C ASN A 464 9.11 -21.19 26.46
N ILE A 465 9.72 -20.75 27.57
CA ILE A 465 8.99 -20.22 28.73
C ILE A 465 8.18 -18.97 28.32
N CYS A 466 8.79 -18.02 27.60
CA CYS A 466 8.09 -16.84 27.10
C CYS A 466 6.90 -17.21 26.20
N THR A 467 7.06 -18.22 25.33
CA THR A 467 5.99 -18.68 24.44
C THR A 467 4.83 -19.30 25.23
N THR A 468 5.12 -20.18 26.20
CA THR A 468 4.08 -20.79 27.05
C THR A 468 3.37 -19.76 27.93
N LEU A 469 4.08 -18.76 28.47
CA LEU A 469 3.44 -17.65 29.19
C LEU A 469 2.57 -16.80 28.27
N SER A 470 3.03 -16.53 27.04
CA SER A 470 2.25 -15.79 26.04
C SER A 470 0.98 -16.55 25.63
N PHE A 471 1.08 -17.87 25.48
CA PHE A 471 -0.06 -18.76 25.24
C PHE A 471 -1.14 -18.58 26.33
N ILE A 472 -0.76 -18.70 27.61
CA ILE A 472 -1.70 -18.60 28.73
C ILE A 472 -2.29 -17.19 28.79
N SER A 473 -1.46 -16.16 28.61
CA SER A 473 -1.88 -14.76 28.60
C SER A 473 -2.95 -14.49 27.52
N VAL A 474 -2.69 -14.94 26.28
CA VAL A 474 -3.61 -14.74 25.14
C VAL A 474 -4.90 -15.52 25.36
N LEU A 475 -4.84 -16.77 25.84
CA LEU A 475 -6.04 -17.57 26.11
C LEU A 475 -6.95 -16.90 27.15
N ILE A 476 -6.38 -16.40 28.24
CA ILE A 476 -7.15 -15.70 29.29
C ILE A 476 -7.75 -14.40 28.74
N THR A 477 -6.96 -13.63 27.99
CA THR A 477 -7.41 -12.35 27.42
C THR A 477 -8.55 -12.54 26.44
N THR A 478 -8.48 -13.56 25.59
CA THR A 478 -9.47 -13.82 24.53
C THR A 478 -10.74 -14.49 25.04
N ILE A 479 -10.66 -15.33 26.08
CA ILE A 479 -11.87 -15.88 26.75
C ILE A 479 -12.61 -14.80 27.53
N GLY A 480 -11.87 -13.89 28.16
CA GLY A 480 -12.44 -12.73 28.87
C GLY A 480 -12.94 -11.62 27.95
N TYR A 481 -12.82 -11.78 26.63
CA TYR A 481 -13.26 -10.79 25.65
C TYR A 481 -14.79 -10.71 25.64
N CYS A 482 -15.31 -9.64 26.25
CA CYS A 482 -16.68 -9.17 26.07
C CYS A 482 -16.59 -8.04 25.03
N GLY A 483 -16.68 -8.36 23.74
CA GLY A 483 -16.64 -7.34 22.67
C GLY A 483 -17.68 -6.23 22.90
N ASP A 484 -17.50 -5.08 22.25
CA ASP A 484 -18.29 -3.86 22.42
C ASP A 484 -19.79 -4.06 22.10
N GLN A 485 -20.51 -4.73 23.00
CA GLN A 485 -21.94 -4.63 23.12
C GLN A 485 -22.21 -3.47 24.08
N SER A 486 -22.41 -2.29 23.51
CA SER A 486 -23.19 -1.26 24.18
C SER A 486 -24.53 -1.88 24.60
N ASP A 487 -24.76 -2.03 25.90
CA ASP A 487 -26.05 -2.10 26.59
C ASP A 487 -27.27 -2.49 25.74
N VAL A 488 -27.29 -3.70 25.15
CA VAL A 488 -28.52 -4.32 24.64
C VAL A 488 -28.73 -5.61 25.41
N ASP A 489 -29.48 -5.48 26.50
CA ASP A 489 -30.07 -6.52 27.35
C ASP A 489 -29.67 -7.97 27.01
N ASP A 490 -28.72 -8.49 27.78
CA ASP A 490 -28.21 -9.88 27.78
C ASP A 490 -29.30 -10.98 27.83
N ASN A 491 -30.56 -10.63 28.11
CA ASN A 491 -31.65 -11.59 28.25
C ASN A 491 -32.29 -12.01 26.92
N ASP A 492 -32.33 -11.13 25.90
CA ASP A 492 -33.07 -11.43 24.66
C ASP A 492 -32.23 -12.22 23.64
N GLN A 493 -30.90 -12.09 23.66
CA GLN A 493 -30.01 -12.89 22.79
C GLN A 493 -29.70 -14.28 23.36
N GLN A 494 -29.65 -14.43 24.70
CA GLN A 494 -29.50 -15.75 25.33
C GLN A 494 -30.74 -16.62 25.12
N GLN A 495 -31.94 -16.05 25.08
CA GLN A 495 -33.16 -16.81 24.75
C GLN A 495 -33.21 -17.26 23.28
N LYS A 496 -32.82 -16.40 22.33
CA LYS A 496 -32.77 -16.80 20.91
C LYS A 496 -31.65 -17.80 20.59
N ALA A 497 -30.53 -17.75 21.32
CA ALA A 497 -29.48 -18.76 21.22
C ALA A 497 -29.91 -20.10 21.84
N ALA A 498 -30.65 -20.08 22.96
CA ALA A 498 -31.19 -21.29 23.57
C ALA A 498 -32.26 -21.97 22.69
N GLU A 499 -33.08 -21.22 21.97
CA GLU A 499 -34.06 -21.79 21.03
C GLU A 499 -33.39 -22.46 19.82
N ASN A 500 -32.32 -21.88 19.27
CA ASN A 500 -31.58 -22.46 18.13
C ASN A 500 -30.70 -23.68 18.49
N ILE A 501 -30.38 -23.90 19.76
CA ILE A 501 -29.65 -25.10 20.22
C ILE A 501 -30.61 -26.28 20.45
N SER A 502 -31.92 -26.04 20.53
CA SER A 502 -32.93 -27.07 20.77
C SER A 502 -33.34 -27.87 19.52
N GLU A 503 -32.89 -27.48 18.33
CA GLU A 503 -33.17 -28.17 17.05
C GLU A 503 -31.98 -28.99 16.51
N ILE A 504 -31.24 -29.67 17.38
CA ILE A 504 -30.35 -30.77 16.93
C ILE A 504 -31.10 -32.09 17.18
N PRO A 505 -31.43 -32.90 16.16
CA PRO A 505 -32.11 -34.16 16.41
C PRO A 505 -31.17 -35.11 17.16
N GLU A 506 -31.61 -35.59 18.32
CA GLU A 506 -31.04 -36.76 18.98
C GLU A 506 -31.12 -37.94 18.00
N VAL A 507 -29.97 -38.35 17.45
CA VAL A 507 -29.86 -39.58 16.67
C VAL A 507 -29.53 -40.72 17.62
N VAL A 508 -30.45 -41.69 17.65
CA VAL A 508 -30.36 -43.04 18.25
C VAL A 508 -29.20 -43.85 17.67
#